data_AF-A0A3M2FL56-F1
#
_entry.id   AF-A0A3M2FL56-F1
#
_cell.length_a   1.000
_cell.length_b   1.000
_cell.length_c   1.000
_cell.angle_alpha   90.00
_cell.angle_beta   90.00
_cell.angle_gamma   90.00
#
_symmetry.space_group_name_H-M   'P 1'
#
loop_
_entity.id
_entity.type
_entity.pdbx_description
1 polymer ?
#
loop_
_entity_poly.entity_id
_entity_poly.type
_entity_poly.pdbx_seq_one_letter_code
_entity_poly.pdbx_strand_id
1 'polypeptide(L)' 'MKKYEYKIIDSKDVSSAGLFKGRKREDLESYLASLGSDGWEIINLDFRELEGRLEFVGIAKRKVQE' A
#
# COMPACT_ATOMS: atom_id res chain seq x y z
N MET A 1 -14.45 -23.17 4.34
CA MET A 1 -14.09 -21.79 4.72
C MET A 1 -13.44 -21.11 3.54
N LYS A 2 -13.65 -19.80 3.33
CA LYS A 2 -12.92 -19.04 2.29
C LYS A 2 -11.43 -19.00 2.66
N LYS A 3 -10.54 -19.29 1.71
CA LYS A 3 -9.08 -19.18 1.87
C LYS A 3 -8.63 -17.79 1.41
N TYR A 4 -7.66 -17.21 2.11
CA TYR A 4 -7.10 -15.90 1.81
C TYR A 4 -5.57 -15.97 1.79
N GLU A 5 -4.97 -15.23 0.87
CA GLU A 5 -3.57 -14.85 0.94
C GLU A 5 -3.45 -13.42 1.50
N TYR A 6 -2.33 -13.13 2.15
CA TYR A 6 -2.06 -11.86 2.81
C TYR A 6 -0.75 -11.28 2.30
N LYS A 7 -0.69 -9.95 2.19
CA LYS A 7 0.53 -9.22 1.88
C LYS A 7 0.70 -8.04 2.84
N ILE A 8 1.93 -7.79 3.26
CA ILE A 8 2.32 -6.52 3.85
C ILE A 8 2.39 -5.52 2.70
N ILE A 9 1.87 -4.32 2.93
CA ILE A 9 2.00 -3.19 2.02
C ILE A 9 2.75 -2.07 2.73
N ASP A 10 3.74 -1.51 2.08
CA ASP A 10 4.49 -0.38 2.60
C ASP A 10 4.48 0.72 1.54
N SER A 11 4.36 1.97 1.99
CA SER A 11 4.68 3.12 1.14
C SER A 11 6.04 2.96 0.46
N LYS A 12 7.01 2.26 1.09
CA LYS A 12 8.33 1.93 0.55
C LYS A 12 8.32 1.17 -0.77
N ASP A 13 7.26 0.42 -1.06
CA ASP A 13 7.08 -0.31 -2.31
C ASP A 13 6.79 0.63 -3.50
N VAL A 14 6.42 1.88 -3.22
CA VAL A 14 6.19 2.91 -4.23
C VAL A 14 7.52 3.61 -4.55
N SER A 15 7.83 3.71 -5.84
CA SER A 15 9.01 4.44 -6.30
C SER A 15 8.95 5.89 -5.86
N SER A 16 10.03 6.42 -5.27
CA SER A 16 10.09 7.83 -4.89
C SER A 16 10.40 8.70 -6.11
N ALA A 17 9.98 9.97 -6.07
CA ALA A 17 10.29 10.96 -7.11
C ALA A 17 11.77 11.44 -7.10
N GLY A 18 12.71 10.61 -6.59
CA GLY A 18 14.14 10.90 -6.41
C GLY A 18 14.64 10.70 -4.97
N LEU A 19 15.97 10.75 -4.78
CA LEU A 19 16.65 10.47 -3.50
C LEU A 19 16.29 11.45 -2.36
N PHE A 20 15.85 12.66 -2.71
CA PHE A 20 15.58 13.76 -1.77
C PHE A 20 14.12 14.22 -1.75
N LYS A 21 13.26 13.66 -2.60
CA LYS A 21 11.84 13.99 -2.65
C LYS A 21 11.06 12.84 -2.04
N GLY A 22 10.26 13.14 -1.01
CA GLY A 22 9.29 12.18 -0.47
C GLY A 22 8.32 11.69 -1.55
N ARG A 23 7.58 10.64 -1.25
CA ARG A 23 6.52 10.16 -2.15
C ARG A 23 5.43 11.20 -2.25
N LYS A 24 4.96 11.47 -3.47
CA LYS A 24 3.80 12.32 -3.63
C LYS A 24 2.57 11.54 -3.18
N ARG A 25 1.57 12.26 -2.71
CA ARG A 25 0.30 11.65 -2.29
C ARG A 25 -0.33 10.88 -3.44
N GLU A 26 -0.29 11.43 -4.65
CA GLU A 26 -0.89 10.84 -5.85
C GLU A 26 -0.25 9.50 -6.23
N ASP A 27 1.06 9.34 -5.97
CA ASP A 27 1.77 8.08 -6.22
C ASP A 27 1.32 6.99 -5.22
N LEU A 28 1.11 7.37 -3.96
CA LEU A 28 0.59 6.48 -2.92
C LEU A 28 -0.86 6.08 -3.20
N GLU A 29 -1.70 7.04 -3.59
CA GLU A 29 -3.10 6.79 -3.96
C GLU A 29 -3.20 5.86 -5.18
N SER A 30 -2.36 6.08 -6.19
CA SER A 30 -2.28 5.21 -7.38
C SER A 30 -1.87 3.79 -7.03
N TYR A 31 -0.91 3.62 -6.10
CA TYR A 31 -0.52 2.31 -5.59
C TYR A 31 -1.66 1.62 -4.83
N LEU A 32 -2.35 2.31 -3.93
CA LEU A 32 -3.49 1.74 -3.21
C LEU A 32 -4.64 1.35 -4.16
N ALA A 33 -4.88 2.14 -5.21
CA ALA A 33 -5.85 1.82 -6.25
C ALA A 33 -5.46 0.60 -7.08
N SER A 34 -4.18 0.42 -7.39
CA SER A 34 -3.71 -0.75 -8.13
C SER A 34 -3.91 -2.04 -7.33
N LEU A 35 -3.71 -2.00 -6.00
CA LEU A 35 -4.00 -3.14 -5.12
C LEU A 35 -5.47 -3.58 -5.23
N GLY A 36 -6.40 -2.63 -5.18
CA GLY A 36 -7.83 -2.93 -5.33
C GLY A 36 -8.15 -3.53 -6.69
N SER A 37 -7.54 -3.01 -7.75
CA SER A 37 -7.69 -3.53 -9.13
C SER A 37 -7.16 -4.96 -9.28
N ASP A 38 -6.10 -5.30 -8.57
CA ASP A 38 -5.51 -6.64 -8.49
C ASP A 38 -6.28 -7.61 -7.57
N GLY A 39 -7.39 -7.15 -7.00
CA GLY A 39 -8.28 -7.92 -6.12
C GLY A 39 -7.84 -7.96 -4.64
N TRP A 40 -6.89 -7.12 -4.24
CA TRP A 40 -6.49 -7.00 -2.84
C TRP A 40 -7.44 -6.06 -2.08
N GLU A 41 -7.93 -6.55 -0.95
CA GLU A 41 -8.70 -5.80 0.03
C GLU A 41 -7.77 -5.33 1.15
N ILE A 42 -7.64 -4.02 1.34
CA ILE A 42 -6.86 -3.41 2.42
C ILE A 42 -7.63 -3.59 3.74
N ILE A 43 -6.99 -4.20 4.73
CA ILE A 43 -7.60 -4.49 6.04
C ILE A 43 -7.21 -3.42 7.07
N ASN A 44 -5.98 -2.91 6.96
CA ASN A 44 -5.43 -1.91 7.85
C ASN A 44 -4.34 -1.11 7.13
N LEU A 45 -4.27 0.19 7.48
CA LEU A 45 -3.19 1.09 7.16
C LEU A 45 -2.85 1.89 8.41
N ASP A 46 -1.57 1.95 8.74
CA ASP A 46 -1.03 2.82 9.76
C ASP A 46 -0.18 3.90 9.08
N PHE A 47 -0.62 5.15 9.22
CA PHE A 47 0.03 6.30 8.61
C PHE A 47 1.01 6.94 9.58
N ARG A 48 2.21 7.23 9.07
CA ARG A 48 3.26 7.93 9.79
C ARG A 48 3.62 9.16 8.99
N GLU A 49 3.47 10.32 9.62
CA GLU A 49 3.94 11.58 9.08
C GLU A 49 5.20 11.98 9.83
N LEU A 50 6.35 11.99 9.13
CA LEU A 50 7.63 12.41 9.68
C LEU A 50 8.25 13.45 8.74
N GLU A 51 8.54 14.64 9.25
CA GLU A 51 9.20 15.71 8.49
C GLU A 51 8.50 16.04 7.15
N GLY A 52 7.16 16.02 7.14
CA GLY A 52 6.34 16.30 5.95
C GLY A 52 6.34 15.18 4.89
N ARG A 53 6.87 14.00 5.23
CA ARG A 53 6.77 12.79 4.39
C ARG A 53 5.61 11.93 4.86
N LEU A 54 4.73 11.59 3.94
CA LEU A 54 3.63 10.66 4.16
C LEU A 54 4.12 9.23 3.92
N GLU A 55 4.21 8.45 4.99
CA GLU A 55 4.56 7.02 4.94
C GLU A 55 3.43 6.18 5.54
N PHE A 56 3.35 4.91 5.14
CA PHE A 56 2.44 3.95 5.75
C PHE A 56 3.00 2.53 5.72
N VAL A 57 2.49 1.70 6.64
CA VAL A 57 2.59 0.24 6.57
C VAL A 57 1.18 -0.33 6.82
N GLY A 58 0.85 -1.43 6.16
CA GLY A 58 -0.45 -2.05 6.30
C GLY A 58 -0.47 -3.51 5.89
N ILE A 59 -1.66 -4.08 5.92
CA ILE A 59 -1.92 -5.45 5.50
C ILE A 59 -3.10 -5.45 4.54
N ALA A 60 -2.94 -6.16 3.43
CA ALA A 60 -4.02 -6.47 2.50
C ALA A 60 -4.21 -7.99 2.40
N LYS A 61 -5.44 -8.42 2.06
CA LYS A 61 -5.77 -9.82 1.76
C LYS A 61 -6.41 -9.94 0.40
N ARG A 62 -6.30 -11.11 -0.21
CA ARG A 62 -7.05 -11.49 -1.42
C ARG A 62 -7.57 -12.90 -1.28
N LYS A 63 -8.74 -13.19 -1.83
CA LYS A 63 -9.32 -14.54 -1.82
C LYS A 63 -8.51 -15.43 -2.76
N VAL A 64 -8.09 -16.61 -2.29
CA VAL A 64 -7.48 -17.63 -3.15
C VAL A 64 -8.58 -18.22 -4.05
N GLN A 65 -8.41 -18.12 -5.37
CA GLN A 65 -9.25 -18.85 -6.32
C GLN A 65 -8.75 -20.30 -6.37
N GLU A 66 -9.67 -21.24 -6.18
CA GLU A 66 -9.37 -22.69 -6.26
C GLU A 66 -9.38 -23.16 -7.72
#